data_AF-A0A2V8NW40-F1
#
_entry.id   AF-A0A2V8NW40-F1
#
_cell.length_a   1.000
_cell.length_b   1.000
_cell.length_c   1.000
_cell.angle_alpha   90.00
_cell.angle_beta   90.00
_cell.angle_gamma   90.00
#
_symmetry.space_group_name_H-M   'P 1'
#
loop_
_entity.id
_entity.type
_entity.pdbx_description
1 polymer ?
#
loop_
_entity_poly.entity_id
_entity_poly.type
_entity_poly.pdbx_seq_one_letter_code
_entity_poly.pdbx_strand_id
1 'polypeptide(L)'
;MTLSSEHENYAELIKQLVGLLSFRQRIKVLHFGSMTMKTKREGKGSEPDACFYVQSAASIGGKKQLDFSSDPPPDIVVEVDLHHESLSKFPIYAALKVPEIWRYDGQALTIYHLRQDQYIRADSSQALPLLTSSTLTEFLSRSSHEDQYETLLAFERWLEAHPR
;
A
#
# COMPACT_ATOMS: atom_id res chain seq x y z
N MET A 1 -12.25 -0.47 -17.07
CA MET A 1 -12.55 0.86 -16.50
C MET A 1 -11.36 1.74 -16.80
N THR A 2 -11.58 2.95 -17.30
CA THR A 2 -10.51 3.95 -17.42
C THR A 2 -10.18 4.38 -16.00
N LEU A 3 -8.98 4.08 -15.52
CA LEU A 3 -8.50 4.61 -14.24
C LEU A 3 -8.61 6.14 -14.34
N SER A 4 -9.35 6.76 -13.43
CA SER A 4 -9.46 8.22 -13.43
C SER A 4 -8.07 8.79 -13.07
N SER A 5 -7.72 9.95 -13.63
CA SER A 5 -6.46 10.62 -13.28
C SER A 5 -6.33 10.87 -11.77
N GLU A 6 -7.46 11.06 -11.09
CA GLU A 6 -7.54 11.16 -9.63
C GLU A 6 -7.12 9.86 -8.92
N HIS A 7 -7.60 8.70 -9.39
CA HIS A 7 -7.20 7.40 -8.84
C HIS A 7 -5.69 7.18 -8.95
N GLU A 8 -5.11 7.45 -10.12
CA GLU A 8 -3.66 7.33 -10.34
C GLU A 8 -2.87 8.28 -9.44
N ASN A 9 -3.35 9.52 -9.27
CA ASN A 9 -2.72 10.51 -8.40
C ASN A 9 -2.66 10.04 -6.93
N TYR A 10 -3.74 9.50 -6.37
CA TYR A 10 -3.72 9.00 -5.00
C TYR A 10 -2.79 7.79 -4.84
N ALA A 11 -2.82 6.85 -5.79
CA ALA A 11 -1.92 5.69 -5.76
C ALA A 11 -0.45 6.12 -5.82
N GLU A 12 -0.14 7.12 -6.66
CA GLU A 12 1.21 7.68 -6.77
C GLU A 12 1.64 8.44 -5.52
N LEU A 13 0.76 9.24 -4.93
CA LEU A 13 1.04 9.92 -3.67
C LEU A 13 1.36 8.92 -2.56
N ILE A 14 0.59 7.83 -2.42
CA ILE A 14 0.88 6.79 -1.42
C ILE A 14 2.28 6.19 -1.64
N LYS A 15 2.66 5.91 -2.89
CA LYS A 15 4.01 5.41 -3.22
C LYS A 15 5.10 6.39 -2.78
N GLN A 16 4.89 7.68 -3.02
CA GLN A 16 5.86 8.72 -2.65
C GLN A 16 5.97 8.91 -1.14
N LEU A 17 4.85 8.89 -0.40
CA LEU A 17 4.85 8.92 1.07
C LEU A 17 5.65 7.73 1.65
N VAL A 18 5.39 6.52 1.16
CA VAL A 18 6.14 5.33 1.59
C VAL A 18 7.62 5.42 1.19
N GLY A 19 7.93 5.96 0.01
CA GLY A 19 9.30 6.20 -0.45
C GLY A 19 10.06 7.18 0.47
N LEU A 20 9.45 8.31 0.81
CA LEU A 20 10.06 9.29 1.73
C LEU A 20 10.33 8.67 3.11
N LEU A 21 9.35 7.94 3.66
CA LEU A 21 9.52 7.22 4.91
C LEU A 21 10.69 6.21 4.83
N SER A 22 10.75 5.44 3.74
CA SER A 22 11.78 4.44 3.48
C SER A 22 13.18 5.04 3.54
N PHE A 23 13.42 6.12 2.78
CA PHE A 23 14.73 6.79 2.77
C PHE A 23 15.05 7.44 4.12
N ARG A 24 14.08 8.13 4.73
CA ARG A 24 14.30 8.86 5.98
C ARG A 24 14.64 7.93 7.15
N GLN A 25 13.91 6.81 7.29
CA GLN A 25 14.13 5.84 8.35
C GLN A 25 15.12 4.73 7.99
N ARG A 26 15.71 4.78 6.79
CA ARG A 26 16.62 3.75 6.25
C ARG A 26 16.00 2.35 6.30
N ILE A 27 14.71 2.26 5.98
CA ILE A 27 13.97 1.00 5.86
C ILE A 27 14.00 0.62 4.39
N LYS A 28 14.49 -0.58 4.06
CA LYS A 28 14.42 -1.08 2.70
C LYS A 28 12.96 -1.35 2.33
N VAL A 29 12.43 -0.60 1.38
CA VAL A 29 11.11 -0.86 0.78
C VAL A 29 11.29 -1.11 -0.72
N LEU A 30 10.70 -2.18 -1.23
CA LEU A 30 10.60 -2.46 -2.66
C LEU A 30 9.14 -2.33 -3.07
N HIS A 31 8.86 -1.73 -4.23
CA HIS A 31 7.51 -1.59 -4.75
C HIS A 31 7.41 -2.13 -6.18
N PHE A 32 6.26 -2.70 -6.53
CA PHE A 32 5.99 -3.25 -7.86
C PHE A 32 4.59 -2.79 -8.30
N GLY A 33 4.51 -1.68 -9.04
CA GLY A 33 3.26 -0.90 -9.20
C GLY A 33 2.25 -1.39 -10.24
N SER A 34 2.52 -2.49 -10.96
CA SER A 34 1.64 -2.94 -12.06
C SER A 34 1.68 -4.46 -12.24
N MET A 35 2.02 -5.20 -11.18
CA MET A 35 2.25 -6.62 -11.29
C MET A 35 0.97 -7.39 -11.00
N THR A 36 0.51 -8.18 -11.97
CA THR A 36 -0.59 -9.11 -11.75
C THR A 36 -0.19 -10.17 -10.73
N MET A 37 -0.82 -10.15 -9.55
CA MET A 37 -0.65 -11.20 -8.56
C MET A 37 -1.48 -12.41 -9.00
N LYS A 38 -0.89 -13.34 -9.76
CA LYS A 38 -1.52 -14.59 -10.18
C LYS A 38 -0.76 -15.77 -9.60
N THR A 39 -1.43 -16.62 -8.83
CA THR A 39 -0.91 -17.96 -8.54
C THR A 39 -1.32 -18.90 -9.67
N LYS A 40 -0.38 -19.72 -10.17
CA LYS A 40 -0.68 -20.73 -11.19
C LYS A 40 -1.73 -21.77 -10.72
N ARG A 41 -1.92 -21.90 -9.40
CA ARG A 41 -2.78 -22.94 -8.79
C ARG A 41 -4.24 -22.54 -8.65
N GLU A 42 -4.57 -21.25 -8.48
CA GLU A 42 -5.95 -20.85 -8.12
C GLU A 42 -6.70 -20.12 -9.24
N GLY A 43 -6.04 -19.76 -10.35
CA GLY A 43 -6.67 -19.12 -11.52
C GLY A 43 -7.27 -17.73 -11.26
N LYS A 44 -7.34 -17.31 -10.00
CA LYS A 44 -7.77 -15.99 -9.54
C LYS A 44 -6.51 -15.16 -9.30
N GLY A 45 -6.43 -14.02 -9.95
CA GLY A 45 -5.39 -13.04 -9.71
C GLY A 45 -5.99 -11.67 -9.53
N SER A 46 -5.31 -10.84 -8.76
CA SER A 46 -5.69 -9.45 -8.56
C SER A 46 -4.50 -8.54 -8.88
N GLU A 47 -4.81 -7.36 -9.41
CA GLU A 47 -3.84 -6.30 -9.65
C GLU A 47 -4.10 -5.23 -8.60
N PRO A 48 -3.19 -5.04 -7.63
CA PRO A 48 -3.28 -3.93 -6.69
C PRO A 48 -2.79 -2.64 -7.34
N ASP A 49 -3.25 -1.49 -6.84
CA ASP A 49 -2.82 -0.17 -7.34
C ASP A 49 -1.38 0.17 -6.90
N ALA A 50 -0.99 -0.35 -5.74
CA ALA A 50 0.40 -0.44 -5.32
C ALA A 50 0.60 -1.66 -4.41
N CYS A 51 1.84 -2.14 -4.33
CA CYS A 51 2.25 -3.10 -3.32
C CYS A 51 3.66 -2.81 -2.82
N PHE A 52 3.92 -3.14 -1.56
CA PHE A 52 5.18 -2.91 -0.90
C PHE A 52 5.70 -4.17 -0.23
N TYR A 53 6.99 -4.44 -0.44
CA TYR A 53 7.79 -5.40 0.31
C TYR A 53 8.67 -4.60 1.26
N VAL A 54 8.53 -4.85 2.56
CA VAL A 54 9.20 -4.16 3.65
C VAL A 54 9.97 -5.17 4.52
N GLN A 55 9.25 -6.04 5.23
CA GLN A 55 9.82 -7.13 6.01
C GLN A 55 10.33 -8.24 5.10
N SER A 56 9.62 -8.51 4.00
CA SER A 56 10.01 -9.48 2.98
C SER A 56 10.96 -8.93 1.91
N ALA A 57 11.35 -7.65 1.99
CA ALA A 57 12.24 -7.00 1.03
C ALA A 57 13.63 -7.64 0.90
N ALA A 58 14.11 -8.30 1.98
CA ALA A 58 15.37 -9.05 1.95
C ALA A 58 15.25 -10.31 1.07
N SER A 59 14.13 -11.03 1.19
CA SER A 59 13.86 -12.27 0.44
C SER A 59 13.66 -12.03 -1.05
N ILE A 60 13.12 -10.87 -1.43
CA ILE A 60 13.00 -10.46 -2.85
C ILE A 60 14.36 -10.05 -3.44
N GLY A 61 15.23 -9.43 -2.64
CA GLY A 61 16.56 -9.03 -3.09
C GLY A 61 16.53 -7.90 -4.11
N GLY A 62 17.15 -8.12 -5.27
CA GLY A 62 17.24 -7.17 -6.40
C GLY A 62 16.51 -7.67 -7.66
N LYS A 63 15.57 -8.61 -7.51
CA LYS A 63 14.79 -9.15 -8.62
C LYS A 63 14.00 -8.03 -9.32
N LYS A 64 13.96 -8.10 -10.66
CA LYS A 64 13.16 -7.19 -11.51
C LYS A 64 11.77 -7.75 -11.84
N GLN A 65 11.59 -9.06 -11.67
CA GLN A 65 10.34 -9.78 -11.88
C GLN A 65 10.14 -10.74 -10.71
N LEU A 66 8.93 -10.79 -10.18
CA LEU A 66 8.54 -11.70 -9.12
C LEU A 66 7.87 -12.95 -9.71
N ASP A 67 8.02 -14.08 -9.03
CA ASP A 67 7.21 -15.26 -9.29
C ASP A 67 6.36 -15.56 -8.06
N PHE A 68 5.08 -15.19 -8.07
CA PHE A 68 4.16 -15.44 -6.95
C PHE A 68 3.92 -16.93 -6.64
N SER A 69 4.48 -17.85 -7.43
CA SER A 69 4.49 -19.28 -7.09
C SER A 69 5.60 -19.65 -6.09
N SER A 70 6.63 -18.82 -5.96
CA SER A 70 7.84 -19.10 -5.18
C SER A 70 8.30 -17.94 -4.29
N ASP A 71 8.05 -16.70 -4.71
CA ASP A 71 8.29 -15.48 -3.94
C ASP A 71 7.16 -15.24 -2.92
N PRO A 72 7.48 -14.64 -1.77
CA PRO A 72 6.47 -14.27 -0.80
C PRO A 72 5.48 -13.25 -1.37
N PRO A 73 4.25 -13.18 -0.83
CA PRO A 73 3.35 -12.07 -1.13
C PRO A 73 3.97 -10.74 -0.65
N PRO A 74 3.54 -9.60 -1.21
CA PRO A 74 3.88 -8.29 -0.66
C PRO A 74 3.39 -8.19 0.79
N ASP A 75 4.11 -7.41 1.60
CA ASP A 75 3.69 -7.17 2.98
C ASP A 75 2.49 -6.23 3.05
N ILE A 76 2.39 -5.28 2.11
CA ILE A 76 1.28 -4.32 2.02
C ILE A 76 0.75 -4.31 0.58
N VAL A 77 -0.57 -4.37 0.43
CA VAL A 77 -1.30 -4.04 -0.80
C VAL A 77 -2.09 -2.76 -0.61
N VAL A 78 -2.13 -1.91 -1.63
CA VAL A 78 -2.93 -0.67 -1.65
C VAL A 78 -4.01 -0.76 -2.71
N GLU A 79 -5.21 -0.33 -2.34
CA GLU A 79 -6.40 -0.22 -3.19
C GLU A 79 -7.00 1.20 -3.06
N VAL A 80 -7.04 1.95 -4.15
CA VAL A 80 -7.71 3.24 -4.27
C VAL A 80 -9.12 3.00 -4.80
N ASP A 81 -10.08 2.94 -3.90
CA ASP A 81 -11.42 2.44 -4.12
C ASP A 81 -12.47 3.55 -4.20
N LEU A 82 -12.33 4.45 -5.18
CA LEU A 82 -13.24 5.59 -5.38
C LEU A 82 -14.66 5.18 -5.79
N HIS A 83 -14.84 3.93 -6.25
CA HIS A 83 -16.11 3.39 -6.75
C HIS A 83 -16.62 2.17 -5.96
N HIS A 84 -16.03 1.87 -4.80
CA HIS A 84 -16.45 0.78 -3.89
C HIS A 84 -16.38 -0.65 -4.47
N GLU A 85 -15.46 -0.92 -5.38
CA GLU A 85 -15.28 -2.21 -6.04
C GLU A 85 -14.19 -3.08 -5.40
N SER A 86 -13.25 -2.50 -4.64
CA SER A 86 -12.06 -3.22 -4.16
C SER A 86 -12.36 -4.28 -3.08
N LEU A 87 -13.48 -4.17 -2.37
CA LEU A 87 -13.90 -5.16 -1.36
C LEU A 87 -14.04 -6.58 -1.94
N SER A 88 -14.37 -6.70 -3.23
CA SER A 88 -14.45 -7.98 -3.93
C SER A 88 -13.09 -8.68 -4.07
N LYS A 89 -11.98 -7.93 -3.99
CA LYS A 89 -10.61 -8.43 -4.08
C LYS A 89 -10.08 -8.97 -2.74
N PHE A 90 -10.67 -8.61 -1.60
CA PHE A 90 -10.20 -9.00 -0.27
C PHE A 90 -10.07 -10.53 -0.11
N PRO A 91 -11.06 -11.35 -0.50
CA PRO A 91 -10.92 -12.81 -0.45
C PRO A 91 -9.76 -13.35 -1.31
N ILE A 92 -9.45 -12.69 -2.43
CA ILE A 92 -8.32 -13.07 -3.29
C ILE A 92 -7.00 -12.79 -2.55
N TYR A 93 -6.84 -11.59 -1.99
CA TYR A 93 -5.64 -11.27 -1.21
C TYR A 93 -5.48 -12.14 0.04
N ALA A 94 -6.57 -12.54 0.68
CA ALA A 94 -6.54 -13.48 1.81
C ALA A 94 -6.05 -14.87 1.38
N ALA A 95 -6.53 -15.38 0.24
CA ALA A 95 -6.06 -16.65 -0.34
C ALA A 95 -4.55 -16.58 -0.69
N LEU A 96 -4.10 -15.42 -1.18
CA LEU A 96 -2.69 -15.12 -1.45
C LEU A 96 -1.85 -14.84 -0.19
N LYS A 97 -2.46 -14.86 1.00
CA LYS A 97 -1.80 -14.62 2.30
C LYS A 97 -1.09 -13.26 2.40
N VAL A 98 -1.62 -12.24 1.72
CA VAL A 98 -1.17 -10.86 1.91
C VAL A 98 -1.48 -10.44 3.36
N PRO A 99 -0.52 -10.00 4.16
CA PRO A 99 -0.76 -9.77 5.58
C PRO A 99 -1.50 -8.44 5.85
N GLU A 100 -1.44 -7.47 4.94
CA GLU A 100 -1.96 -6.12 5.14
C GLU A 100 -2.54 -5.50 3.85
N ILE A 101 -3.70 -4.87 3.97
CA ILE A 101 -4.34 -4.07 2.90
C ILE A 101 -4.56 -2.65 3.40
N TRP A 102 -4.18 -1.66 2.59
CA TRP A 102 -4.59 -0.27 2.73
C TRP A 102 -5.66 0.03 1.68
N ARG A 103 -6.84 0.44 2.12
CA ARG A 103 -7.93 0.84 1.22
C ARG A 103 -8.24 2.31 1.43
N TYR A 104 -8.11 3.12 0.39
CA TYR A 104 -8.54 4.51 0.38
C TYR A 104 -9.81 4.68 -0.45
N ASP A 105 -10.91 5.17 0.12
CA ASP A 105 -12.18 5.31 -0.61
C ASP A 105 -12.46 6.72 -1.15
N GLY A 106 -11.43 7.56 -1.22
CA GLY A 106 -11.56 8.96 -1.59
C GLY A 106 -11.85 9.88 -0.40
N GLN A 107 -12.11 9.33 0.79
CA GLN A 107 -12.30 10.12 2.01
C GLN A 107 -11.39 9.65 3.15
N ALA A 108 -11.28 8.34 3.35
CA ALA A 108 -10.49 7.78 4.45
C ALA A 108 -9.64 6.59 3.99
N LEU A 109 -8.41 6.52 4.50
CA LEU A 109 -7.56 5.35 4.37
C LEU A 109 -7.77 4.42 5.56
N THR A 110 -8.27 3.23 5.29
CA THR A 110 -8.44 2.17 6.29
C THR A 110 -7.38 1.09 6.10
N ILE A 111 -6.65 0.79 7.17
CA ILE A 111 -5.70 -0.33 7.23
C ILE A 111 -6.43 -1.58 7.70
N TYR A 112 -6.16 -2.71 7.04
CA TYR A 112 -6.68 -4.02 7.39
C TYR A 112 -5.54 -5.02 7.58
N HIS A 113 -5.61 -5.82 8.64
CA HIS A 113 -4.70 -6.93 8.89
C HIS A 113 -5.38 -8.27 8.63
N LEU A 114 -4.67 -9.19 7.98
CA LEU A 114 -5.12 -10.57 7.84
C LEU A 114 -5.01 -11.30 9.18
N ARG A 115 -6.13 -11.85 9.66
CA ARG A 115 -6.24 -12.71 10.84
C ARG A 115 -7.18 -13.86 10.52
N GLN A 116 -6.69 -15.10 10.66
CA GLN A 116 -7.50 -16.31 10.40
C GLN A 116 -8.26 -16.24 9.07
N ASP A 117 -7.58 -15.84 8.00
CA ASP A 117 -8.12 -15.70 6.63
C ASP A 117 -9.18 -14.61 6.44
N GLN A 118 -9.34 -13.70 7.40
CA GLN A 118 -10.21 -12.53 7.29
C GLN A 118 -9.45 -11.24 7.55
N TYR A 119 -9.84 -10.17 6.88
CA TYR A 119 -9.28 -8.84 7.08
C TYR A 119 -10.05 -8.11 8.17
N ILE A 120 -9.34 -7.71 9.23
CA ILE A 120 -9.87 -6.89 10.32
C ILE A 120 -9.25 -5.50 10.27
N ARG A 121 -10.02 -4.46 10.61
CA ARG A 121 -9.49 -3.09 10.67
C ARG A 121 -8.42 -2.98 11.74
N ALA A 122 -7.41 -2.16 11.46
CA ALA A 122 -6.33 -1.83 12.37
C ALA A 122 -5.99 -0.34 12.29
N ASP A 123 -5.46 0.21 13.39
CA ASP A 123 -5.15 1.64 13.48
C ASP A 123 -3.81 1.98 12.79
N SER A 124 -2.85 1.05 12.79
CA SER A 124 -1.49 1.25 12.29
C SER A 124 -1.02 0.09 11.44
N SER A 125 -0.13 0.39 10.49
CA SER A 125 0.53 -0.63 9.66
C SER A 125 1.38 -1.57 10.51
N GLN A 126 1.34 -2.87 10.22
CA GLN A 126 2.23 -3.87 10.80
C GLN A 126 3.64 -3.77 10.22
N ALA A 127 3.75 -3.45 8.93
CA ALA A 127 5.03 -3.35 8.23
C ALA A 127 5.73 -1.99 8.43
N LEU A 128 4.96 -0.91 8.58
CA LEU A 128 5.46 0.46 8.76
C LEU A 128 4.74 1.14 9.95
N PRO A 129 5.05 0.79 11.22
CA PRO A 129 4.25 1.18 12.39
C PRO A 129 4.04 2.68 12.61
N LEU A 130 4.88 3.54 12.03
CA LEU A 130 4.69 4.98 12.08
C LEU A 130 3.47 5.44 11.26
N LEU A 131 3.05 4.67 10.26
CA LEU A 131 1.91 5.00 9.41
C LEU A 131 0.62 4.45 10.00
N THR A 132 -0.23 5.37 10.43
CA THR A 132 -1.58 5.09 10.91
C THR A 132 -2.62 5.38 9.84
N SER A 133 -3.80 4.77 9.96
CA SER A 133 -4.97 5.09 9.14
C SER A 133 -5.28 6.59 9.17
N SER A 134 -5.22 7.21 10.35
CA SER A 134 -5.45 8.65 10.52
C SER A 134 -4.38 9.49 9.84
N THR A 135 -3.11 9.17 10.01
CA THR A 135 -2.00 9.92 9.41
C THR A 135 -2.07 9.86 7.89
N LEU A 136 -2.26 8.67 7.32
CA LEU A 136 -2.37 8.53 5.87
C LEU A 136 -3.61 9.23 5.32
N THR A 137 -4.74 9.16 6.02
CA THR A 137 -5.96 9.90 5.64
C THR A 137 -5.71 11.41 5.62
N GLU A 138 -5.03 11.94 6.64
CA GLU A 138 -4.69 13.37 6.72
C GLU A 138 -3.91 13.79 5.47
N PHE A 139 -2.79 13.14 5.16
CA PHE A 139 -1.96 13.52 4.00
C PHE A 139 -2.66 13.32 2.65
N LEU A 140 -3.50 12.29 2.51
CA LEU A 140 -4.29 12.11 1.28
C LEU A 140 -5.33 13.22 1.12
N SER A 141 -6.02 13.61 2.20
CA SER A 141 -7.01 14.70 2.18
C SER A 141 -6.39 16.07 1.91
N ARG A 142 -5.12 16.28 2.33
CA ARG A 142 -4.36 17.51 2.05
C ARG A 142 -4.12 17.69 0.56
N SER A 143 -3.80 16.63 -0.18
CA SER A 143 -3.58 16.70 -1.63
C SER A 143 -4.80 17.09 -2.46
N SER A 144 -6.00 17.07 -1.87
CA SER A 144 -7.21 17.59 -2.51
C SER A 144 -7.31 19.12 -2.45
N HIS A 145 -6.51 19.77 -1.59
CA HIS A 145 -6.54 21.22 -1.33
C HIS A 145 -5.18 21.89 -1.60
N GLU A 146 -4.09 21.18 -1.37
CA GLU A 146 -2.70 21.56 -1.63
C GLU A 146 -2.18 20.73 -2.82
N ASP A 147 -1.19 21.21 -3.56
CA ASP A 147 -0.57 20.37 -4.57
C ASP A 147 0.21 19.20 -3.92
N GLN A 148 0.53 18.20 -4.75
CA GLN A 148 1.21 16.99 -4.31
C GLN A 148 2.60 17.30 -3.72
N TYR A 149 3.29 18.31 -4.23
CA TYR A 149 4.64 18.66 -3.78
C TYR A 149 4.62 19.24 -2.36
N GLU A 150 3.72 20.17 -2.08
CA GLU A 150 3.55 20.74 -0.73
C GLU A 150 3.11 19.68 0.29
N THR A 151 2.26 18.74 -0.13
CA THR A 151 1.87 17.60 0.71
C THR A 151 3.07 16.73 1.10
N LEU A 152 3.98 16.46 0.16
CA LEU A 152 5.21 15.70 0.42
C LEU A 152 6.18 16.45 1.34
N LEU A 153 6.33 17.76 1.17
CA LEU A 153 7.14 18.59 2.07
C LEU A 153 6.57 18.61 3.50
N ALA A 154 5.24 18.72 3.62
CA ALA A 154 4.57 18.62 4.92
C ALA A 154 4.80 17.25 5.57
N PHE A 155 4.72 16.18 4.78
CA PHE A 155 5.01 14.83 5.26
C PHE A 155 6.48 14.65 5.68
N GLU A 156 7.43 15.18 4.91
CA GLU A 156 8.85 15.16 5.29
C GLU A 156 9.06 15.83 6.65
N ARG A 157 8.55 17.05 6.84
CA ARG A 157 8.64 17.77 8.13
C ARG A 157 8.00 17.00 9.27
N TRP A 158 6.85 16.36 9.01
CA TRP A 158 6.20 15.50 9.99
C TRP A 158 7.06 14.31 10.39
N LEU A 159 7.76 13.67 9.44
CA LEU A 159 8.73 12.61 9.74
C LEU A 159 9.91 13.11 10.57
N GLU A 160 10.36 14.36 10.39
CA GLU A 160 11.45 14.92 11.21
C GLU A 160 11.03 15.09 12.68
N ALA A 161 9.76 15.42 12.92
CA ALA A 161 9.20 15.52 14.27
C ALA A 161 8.94 14.16 14.95
N HIS A 162 8.98 13.06 14.19
CA HIS A 162 8.75 11.70 14.69
C HIS A 162 9.96 10.78 14.38
N PRO A 163 11.13 11.04 14.99
CA PRO A 163 12.30 10.19 14.81
C PRO A 163 12.07 8.79 15.38
N ARG A 164 12.78 7.83 14.79
CA ARG A 164 12.71 6.40 15.12
C ARG A 164 13.30 6.07 16.49
#